data_AF-A0A540K5L2-F1
#
_entry.id   AF-A0A540K5L2-F1
#
_cell.length_a   1.000
_cell.length_b   1.000
_cell.length_c   1.000
_cell.angle_alpha   90.00
_cell.angle_beta   90.00
_cell.angle_gamma   90.00
#
_symmetry.space_group_name_H-M   'P 1'
#
loop_
_entity.id
_entity.type
_entity.pdbx_description
1 polymer ?
#
loop_
_entity_poly.entity_id
_entity_poly.type
_entity_poly.pdbx_seq_one_letter_code
_entity_poly.pdbx_strand_id
1 'polypeptide(L)'
;MHSISRCEPFSTYPRSYDFIHVTGIESLIKHQGSTKNRCNMVDLMVEMDRMLRPEGIVVVRDSPEVIEKIARIAHAVRWTATIHEKEAESHGREKVLVATKNFWQLPSASN
;
A
#
# COMPACT_ATOMS: atom_id res chain seq x y z
N MET A 1 -5.89 -29.79 11.49
CA MET A 1 -6.70 -28.72 10.87
C MET A 1 -5.93 -27.41 11.01
N HIS A 2 -5.15 -27.03 10.01
CA HIS A 2 -4.50 -25.71 9.99
C HIS A 2 -5.53 -24.70 9.47
N SER A 3 -6.06 -23.88 10.37
CA SER A 3 -6.81 -22.70 9.99
C SER A 3 -5.85 -21.79 9.21
N ILE A 4 -6.03 -21.68 7.90
CA ILE A 4 -5.34 -20.68 7.08
C ILE A 4 -5.82 -19.32 7.57
N SER A 5 -5.02 -18.70 8.43
CA SER A 5 -5.11 -17.32 8.86
C SER A 5 -5.10 -16.43 7.61
N ARG A 6 -6.16 -15.64 7.47
CA ARG A 6 -6.54 -15.11 6.15
C ARG A 6 -5.73 -13.88 5.72
N CYS A 7 -4.97 -13.25 6.64
CA CYS A 7 -3.90 -12.27 6.42
C CYS A 7 -3.02 -12.26 7.68
N GLU A 8 -1.82 -12.81 7.61
CA GLU A 8 -0.85 -12.70 8.70
C GLU A 8 0.16 -11.59 8.41
N PRO A 9 0.62 -10.87 9.44
CA PRO A 9 1.69 -9.91 9.28
C PRO A 9 2.95 -10.63 8.79
N PHE A 10 3.71 -9.96 7.92
CA PHE A 10 4.97 -10.50 7.46
C PHE A 10 5.97 -10.53 8.63
N SER A 11 6.59 -11.68 8.89
CA SER A 11 7.54 -11.88 10.00
C SER A 11 8.89 -11.22 9.72
N THR A 12 8.90 -9.90 9.58
CA THR A 12 10.09 -9.07 9.40
C THR A 12 10.17 -8.00 10.47
N TYR A 13 11.37 -7.48 10.70
CA TYR A 13 11.57 -6.38 11.64
C TYR A 13 10.95 -5.08 11.09
N PRO A 14 10.46 -4.17 11.95
CA PRO A 14 10.05 -2.85 11.49
C PRO A 14 11.21 -2.14 10.78
N ARG A 15 10.89 -1.37 9.73
CA ARG A 15 11.85 -0.52 8.99
C ARG A 15 13.01 -1.32 8.36
N SER A 16 12.69 -2.42 7.66
CA SER A 16 13.67 -3.27 6.97
C SER A 16 13.87 -2.94 5.50
N TYR A 17 12.91 -2.26 4.85
CA TYR A 17 12.93 -2.02 3.41
C TYR A 17 12.89 -0.53 3.07
N ASP A 18 13.56 -0.16 2.00
CA ASP A 18 13.54 1.19 1.40
C ASP A 18 12.63 1.27 0.17
N PHE A 19 12.23 0.11 -0.37
CA PHE A 19 11.38 0.00 -1.55
C PHE A 19 10.42 -1.17 -1.43
N ILE A 20 9.14 -0.96 -1.76
CA ILE A 20 8.12 -2.01 -1.84
C ILE A 20 7.38 -1.88 -3.17
N HIS A 21 7.35 -2.95 -3.95
CA HIS A 21 6.52 -3.03 -5.15
C HIS A 21 5.32 -3.95 -4.90
N VAL A 22 4.12 -3.48 -5.23
CA VAL A 22 2.87 -4.20 -5.00
C VAL A 22 2.02 -4.25 -6.27
N THR A 23 1.46 -5.41 -6.57
CA THR A 23 0.55 -5.63 -7.70
C THR A 23 -0.55 -6.62 -7.33
N GLY A 24 -1.72 -6.50 -7.96
CA GLY A 24 -2.82 -7.47 -7.84
C GLY A 24 -3.50 -7.52 -6.48
N ILE A 25 -3.49 -6.42 -5.72
CA ILE A 25 -4.16 -6.25 -4.43
C ILE A 25 -5.67 -6.48 -4.57
N GLU A 26 -6.29 -6.09 -5.68
CA GLU A 26 -7.71 -6.33 -5.93
C GLU A 26 -8.10 -7.81 -5.72
N SER A 27 -7.27 -8.73 -6.23
CA SER A 27 -7.47 -10.18 -6.11
C SER A 27 -7.29 -10.71 -4.67
N LEU A 28 -6.46 -10.04 -3.87
CA LEU A 28 -6.24 -10.38 -2.46
C LEU A 28 -7.45 -9.98 -1.60
N ILE A 29 -8.05 -8.84 -1.92
CA ILE A 29 -9.20 -8.31 -1.16
C ILE A 29 -10.48 -9.01 -1.56
N LYS A 30 -10.74 -9.16 -2.86
CA LYS A 30 -11.96 -9.77 -3.40
C LYS A 30 -11.78 -11.29 -3.53
N HIS A 31 -12.31 -12.06 -2.58
CA HIS A 31 -12.33 -13.52 -2.74
C HIS A 31 -13.46 -13.95 -3.69
N GLN A 32 -13.12 -14.62 -4.79
CA GLN A 32 -14.13 -15.22 -5.67
C GLN A 32 -14.86 -16.34 -4.93
N GLY A 33 -16.11 -16.08 -4.53
CA GLY A 33 -16.98 -17.05 -3.86
C GLY A 33 -17.23 -16.83 -2.36
N SER A 34 -16.71 -15.76 -1.75
CA SER A 34 -17.02 -15.39 -0.37
C SER A 34 -17.38 -13.92 -0.25
N THR A 35 -18.48 -13.61 0.45
CA THR A 35 -18.92 -12.24 0.76
C THR A 35 -18.05 -11.50 1.77
N LYS A 36 -16.98 -12.15 2.26
CA LYS A 36 -16.03 -11.58 3.21
C LYS A 36 -14.69 -11.30 2.51
N ASN A 37 -14.24 -10.05 2.57
CA ASN A 37 -12.89 -9.69 2.16
C ASN A 37 -11.88 -10.56 2.91
N ARG A 38 -10.89 -11.14 2.23
CA ARG A 38 -9.85 -11.91 2.93
C ARG A 38 -9.03 -11.01 3.84
N CYS A 39 -8.68 -9.83 3.32
CA CYS A 39 -7.84 -8.81 3.95
C CYS A 39 -8.44 -7.42 3.87
N ASN A 40 -8.26 -6.64 4.93
CA ASN A 40 -8.57 -5.22 4.94
C ASN A 40 -7.40 -4.44 4.32
N MET A 41 -7.72 -3.47 3.45
CA MET A 41 -6.73 -2.58 2.84
C MET A 41 -5.97 -1.77 3.88
N VAL A 42 -6.64 -1.36 4.98
CA VAL A 42 -5.99 -0.60 6.05
C VAL A 42 -4.91 -1.43 6.73
N ASP A 43 -5.22 -2.68 7.06
CA ASP A 43 -4.25 -3.59 7.71
C ASP A 43 -3.03 -3.84 6.81
N LEU A 44 -3.26 -4.01 5.50
CA LEU A 44 -2.17 -4.14 4.52
C LEU A 44 -1.28 -2.88 4.48
N MET A 45 -1.90 -1.69 4.45
CA MET A 45 -1.16 -0.42 4.45
C MET A 45 -0.39 -0.19 5.77
N VAL A 46 -0.94 -0.60 6.92
CA VAL A 46 -0.27 -0.53 8.22
C VAL A 46 0.94 -1.45 8.27
N GLU A 47 0.82 -2.68 7.74
CA GLU A 47 1.97 -3.59 7.65
C GLU A 47 3.05 -3.06 6.70
N MET A 48 2.67 -2.45 5.58
CA MET A 48 3.62 -1.76 4.69
C MET A 48 4.31 -0.61 5.41
N ASP A 49 3.58 0.19 6.20
CA ASP A 49 4.18 1.26 7.00
C ASP A 49 5.14 0.73 8.06
N ARG A 50 4.79 -0.34 8.75
CA ARG A 50 5.68 -0.97 9.74
C ARG A 50 6.99 -1.41 9.09
N MET A 51 6.95 -1.96 7.87
CA MET A 51 8.12 -2.49 7.16
C MET A 51 8.99 -1.43 6.50
N LEU A 52 8.40 -0.32 6.04
CA LEU A 52 9.09 0.70 5.25
C LEU A 52 9.86 1.69 6.14
N ARG A 53 11.13 1.95 5.78
CA ARG A 53 11.95 3.00 6.38
C ARG A 53 11.39 4.39 6.04
N PRO A 54 11.66 5.41 6.88
CA PRO A 54 11.42 6.80 6.47
C PRO A 54 12.11 7.11 5.14
N GLU A 55 11.48 7.94 4.32
CA GLU A 55 11.87 8.25 2.93
C GLU A 55 11.83 7.04 1.97
N GLY A 56 11.35 5.88 2.45
CA GLY A 56 11.15 4.71 1.61
C GLY A 56 10.00 4.90 0.62
N ILE A 57 10.08 4.19 -0.50
CA ILE A 57 9.17 4.33 -1.64
C ILE A 57 8.30 3.07 -1.79
N VAL A 58 7.03 3.27 -2.10
CA VAL A 58 6.10 2.23 -2.50
C VAL A 58 5.62 2.49 -3.91
N VAL A 59 5.67 1.48 -4.76
CA VAL A 59 5.07 1.51 -6.09
C VAL A 59 3.96 0.47 -6.14
N VAL A 60 2.74 0.93 -6.40
CA VAL A 60 1.56 0.07 -6.53
C VAL A 60 1.02 0.13 -7.94
N ARG A 61 0.79 -1.02 -8.56
CA ARG A 61 0.09 -1.13 -9.84
C ARG A 61 -1.17 -1.96 -9.67
N ASP A 62 -2.33 -1.36 -9.92
CA ASP A 62 -3.61 -2.04 -9.75
C ASP A 62 -4.75 -1.33 -10.51
N SER A 63 -5.96 -1.85 -10.39
CA SER A 63 -7.21 -1.21 -10.81
C SER A 63 -7.34 0.23 -10.26
N PRO A 64 -7.95 1.15 -11.02
CA PRO A 64 -8.14 2.54 -10.58
C PRO A 64 -8.84 2.64 -9.22
N GLU A 65 -9.81 1.77 -8.96
CA GLU A 65 -10.60 1.75 -7.72
C GLU A 65 -9.74 1.39 -6.50
N VAL A 66 -8.78 0.47 -6.67
CA VAL A 66 -7.79 0.13 -5.63
C VAL A 66 -6.80 1.27 -5.43
N ILE A 67 -6.28 1.84 -6.51
CA ILE A 67 -5.30 2.93 -6.48
C ILE A 67 -5.85 4.15 -5.73
N GLU A 68 -7.09 4.56 -6.01
CA GLU A 68 -7.73 5.66 -5.30
C GLU A 68 -7.91 5.36 -3.81
N LYS A 69 -8.24 4.12 -3.45
CA LYS A 69 -8.37 3.71 -2.04
C LYS A 69 -7.04 3.76 -1.31
N ILE A 70 -5.96 3.30 -1.95
CA ILE A 70 -4.60 3.32 -1.39
C ILE A 70 -4.14 4.77 -1.23
N ALA A 71 -4.36 5.64 -2.22
CA ALA A 71 -4.02 7.05 -2.14
C ALA A 71 -4.68 7.73 -0.91
N ARG A 72 -5.98 7.48 -0.68
CA ARG A 72 -6.68 8.01 0.50
C ARG A 72 -6.04 7.57 1.81
N ILE A 73 -5.68 6.29 1.94
CA ILE A 73 -5.06 5.75 3.15
C ILE A 73 -3.64 6.30 3.31
N ALA A 74 -2.86 6.36 2.23
CA ALA A 74 -1.50 6.91 2.21
C ALA A 74 -1.49 8.36 2.74
N HIS A 75 -2.41 9.20 2.27
CA HIS A 75 -2.54 10.57 2.79
C HIS A 75 -2.96 10.60 4.28
N ALA A 76 -3.84 9.70 4.72
CA ALA A 76 -4.25 9.61 6.12
C ALA A 76 -3.08 9.25 7.06
N VAL A 77 -2.14 8.41 6.62
CA VAL A 77 -0.89 8.11 7.34
C VAL A 77 0.25 9.08 7.02
N ARG A 78 -0.08 10.20 6.35
CA ARG A 78 0.80 11.29 5.92
C ARG A 78 2.00 10.83 5.10
N TRP A 79 1.79 9.88 4.20
CA TRP A 79 2.66 9.66 3.06
C TRP A 79 2.32 10.65 1.95
N THR A 80 3.31 10.98 1.11
CA THR A 80 3.07 11.65 -0.17
C THR A 80 2.77 10.59 -1.23
N ALA A 81 1.83 10.85 -2.13
CA ALA A 81 1.44 9.89 -3.16
C ALA A 81 1.12 10.61 -4.47
N THR A 82 1.61 10.06 -5.58
CA THR A 82 1.39 10.54 -6.94
C THR A 82 0.83 9.39 -7.77
N ILE A 83 -0.27 9.64 -8.47
CA ILE A 83 -0.89 8.67 -9.37
C ILE A 83 -0.46 8.99 -10.79
N HIS A 84 0.08 7.98 -11.47
CA HIS A 84 0.47 8.03 -12.87
C HIS A 84 -0.55 7.26 -13.68
N GLU A 85 -1.08 7.94 -14.70
CA GLU A 85 -1.89 7.30 -15.72
C GLU A 85 -1.03 6.45 -16.63
N LYS A 86 -1.68 5.50 -17.27
CA LYS A 86 -1.03 4.56 -18.16
C LYS A 86 -0.75 5.21 -19.51
N GLU A 87 0.33 4.79 -20.15
CA GLU A 87 0.62 5.12 -21.55
C GLU A 87 -0.50 4.59 -22.47
N ALA A 88 -0.90 5.40 -23.45
CA ALA A 88 -2.09 5.20 -24.28
C ALA A 88 -2.11 3.87 -25.06
N GLU A 89 -0.96 3.23 -25.23
CA GLU A 89 -0.77 2.07 -26.12
C GLU A 89 -0.94 0.70 -25.45
N SER A 90 -1.16 0.64 -24.13
CA SER A 90 -1.20 -0.64 -23.43
C SER A 90 -2.63 -1.07 -23.04
N HIS A 91 -3.02 -2.29 -23.41
CA HIS A 91 -4.37 -2.87 -23.38
C HIS A 91 -4.98 -3.20 -21.99
N GLY A 92 -4.80 -2.35 -20.98
CA GLY A 92 -5.26 -2.65 -19.61
C GLY A 92 -5.58 -1.40 -18.81
N ARG A 93 -6.58 -1.50 -17.92
CA ARG A 93 -7.14 -0.36 -17.16
C ARG A 93 -6.33 0.02 -15.91
N GLU A 94 -5.18 -0.61 -15.67
CA GLU A 94 -4.38 -0.41 -14.45
C GLU A 94 -3.75 0.98 -14.39
N LYS A 95 -3.66 1.53 -13.17
CA LYS A 95 -2.92 2.76 -12.84
C LYS A 95 -1.72 2.42 -11.96
N VAL A 96 -0.73 3.32 -11.94
CA VAL A 96 0.43 3.21 -11.06
C VAL A 96 0.37 4.32 -10.02
N LEU A 97 0.61 3.97 -8.77
CA LEU A 97 0.77 4.92 -7.67
C LEU A 97 2.19 4.80 -7.14
N VAL A 98 2.87 5.94 -7.03
CA VAL A 98 4.17 6.06 -6.36
C VAL A 98 3.93 6.84 -5.08
N ALA A 99 4.25 6.25 -3.93
CA ALA A 99 4.13 6.91 -2.64
C ALA A 99 5.44 6.89 -1.87
N THR A 100 5.71 7.96 -1.13
CA THR A 100 6.89 8.11 -0.30
C THR A 100 6.46 8.29 1.15
N LYS A 101 7.06 7.50 2.04
CA LYS A 101 6.85 7.62 3.48
C LYS A 101 7.64 8.80 4.02
N ASN A 102 6.94 9.84 4.45
CA ASN A 102 7.59 11.03 4.97
C ASN A 102 8.31 10.74 6.30
N PHE A 103 9.50 11.30 6.48
CA PHE A 103 10.15 11.33 7.77
C PHE A 103 9.47 12.31 8.72
N TRP A 104 9.03 11.79 9.86
CA TRP A 104 8.41 12.56 10.92
C TRP A 104 9.45 13.43 11.64
N GLN A 105 9.69 14.63 11.14
CA GLN A 105 10.41 15.65 11.90
C GLN A 105 9.41 16.33 12.85
N LEU A 106 9.74 16.37 14.14
CA LEU A 106 9.05 17.27 15.05
C LEU A 106 9.39 18.71 14.60
N PRO A 107 8.42 19.63 14.52
CA PRO A 107 8.73 21.02 14.27
C PRO A 107 9.75 21.47 15.33
N SER A 108 10.90 21.99 14.88
CA SER A 108 11.91 22.52 15.79
C SER A 108 11.26 23.65 16.59
N ALA A 109 11.30 23.55 17.92
CA ALA A 109 10.93 24.66 18.77
C ALA A 109 11.81 25.86 18.41
N SER A 110 11.21 26.90 17.83
CA SER A 110 11.86 28.18 17.62
C SER A 110 12.02 28.85 18.98
N ASN A 111 13.27 29.07 19.41
CA ASN A 111 13.60 29.97 20.53
C ASN A 111 13.32 31.42 20.16
#